data_AF-A0A7L3SC34-F1
#
_entry.id   AF-A0A7L3SC34-F1
#
_cell.length_a   1.000
_cell.length_b   1.000
_cell.length_c   1.000
_cell.angle_alpha   90.00
_cell.angle_beta   90.00
_cell.angle_gamma   90.00
#
_symmetry.space_group_name_H-M   'P 1'
#
loop_
_entity.id
_entity.type
_entity.pdbx_description
1 polymer ?
#
loop_
_entity_poly.entity_id
_entity_poly.type
_entity_poly.pdbx_seq_one_letter_code
_entity_poly.pdbx_strand_id
1 'polypeptide(L)' 'EELPAPRRLQELEVPIMAQATCRRLYGTDMGRALPPRHIQADMLCAGYAQGRKDTCKVRAGPGGAGRGGAGGHA' A
#
# COMPACT_ATOMS: atom_id res chain seq x y z
N GLU A 1 -23.99 -22.18 3.19
CA GLU A 1 -23.06 -21.02 3.15
C GLU A 1 -22.10 -21.24 1.99
N GLU A 2 -22.34 -20.63 0.84
CA GLU A 2 -21.44 -20.75 -0.32
C GLU A 2 -20.31 -19.74 -0.14
N LEU A 3 -19.09 -20.24 0.10
CA LEU A 3 -17.91 -19.39 0.08
C LEU A 3 -17.80 -18.80 -1.33
N PRO A 4 -17.69 -17.47 -1.49
CA PRO A 4 -17.56 -16.87 -2.81
C PRO A 4 -16.37 -17.50 -3.54
N ALA A 5 -16.55 -17.78 -4.83
CA ALA A 5 -15.53 -18.40 -5.66
C ALA A 5 -14.15 -17.73 -5.44
N PRO A 6 -13.06 -18.51 -5.31
CA PRO A 6 -11.74 -17.96 -5.04
C PRO A 6 -11.41 -16.94 -6.13
N ARG A 7 -11.25 -15.68 -5.73
CA ARG A 7 -10.80 -14.62 -6.65
C ARG A 7 -9.37 -14.93 -7.07
N ARG A 8 -9.06 -14.70 -8.36
CA ARG A 8 -7.69 -14.87 -8.87
C ARG A 8 -6.74 -13.97 -8.08
N LEU A 9 -5.65 -14.55 -7.60
CA LEU A 9 -4.57 -13.82 -6.96
C LEU A 9 -4.11 -12.69 -7.89
N GLN A 10 -3.95 -11.49 -7.34
CA GLN A 10 -3.44 -10.34 -8.06
C GLN A 10 -1.99 -10.12 -7.66
N GLU A 11 -1.15 -9.77 -8.62
CA GLU A 11 0.25 -9.46 -8.41
C GLU A 11 0.62 -8.14 -9.10
N LEU A 12 1.72 -7.55 -8.66
CA LEU A 12 2.20 -6.28 -9.15
C LEU A 12 3.71 -6.16 -8.96
N GLU A 13 4.40 -5.69 -10.00
CA GLU A 13 5.80 -5.25 -9.92
C GLU A 13 5.91 -3.76 -9.60
N VAL A 14 6.76 -3.43 -8.62
CA VAL A 14 7.08 -2.06 -8.20
C VAL A 14 8.56 -1.94 -7.86
N PRO A 15 9.20 -0.77 -8.10
CA PRO A 15 10.60 -0.57 -7.77
C PRO A 15 10.79 -0.38 -6.27
N ILE A 16 11.97 -0.75 -5.78
CA ILE A 16 12.42 -0.40 -4.44
C ILE A 16 12.69 1.11 -4.38
N MET A 17 12.10 1.76 -3.38
CA MET A 17 12.25 3.19 -3.12
C MET A 17 13.36 3.43 -2.10
N ALA A 18 14.19 4.45 -2.33
CA ALA A 18 15.22 4.84 -1.38
C ALA A 18 14.62 5.20 -0.01
N GLN A 19 15.22 4.68 1.07
CA GLN A 19 14.73 4.85 2.44
C GLN A 19 14.61 6.32 2.85
N ALA A 20 15.53 7.19 2.41
CA ALA A 20 15.47 8.63 2.66
C ALA A 20 14.23 9.29 2.03
N THR A 21 13.89 8.91 0.80
CA THR A 21 12.67 9.38 0.13
C THR A 21 11.43 8.89 0.86
N CYS A 22 11.42 7.61 1.26
CA CYS A 22 10.30 7.03 2.00
C CYS A 22 10.08 7.73 3.35
N ARG A 23 11.13 7.93 4.14
CA ARG A 23 11.06 8.66 5.42
C ARG A 23 10.53 10.07 5.25
N ARG A 24 10.91 10.77 4.19
CA ARG A 24 10.40 12.11 3.90
C ARG A 24 8.91 12.10 3.56
N LEU A 25 8.48 11.17 2.70
CA LEU A 25 7.08 11.05 2.29
C LEU A 25 6.19 10.67 3.48
N TYR A 26 6.55 9.62 4.22
CA TYR A 26 5.74 9.13 5.34
C TYR A 26 5.92 9.92 6.63
N GLY A 27 7.00 10.70 6.79
CA GLY A 27 7.20 11.57 7.94
C GLY A 27 6.42 12.88 7.89
N THR A 28 5.79 13.20 6.75
CA THR A 28 4.96 14.39 6.59
C THR A 28 3.51 14.07 6.98
N ASP A 29 2.81 15.00 7.62
CA ASP A 29 1.37 14.85 7.85
C ASP A 29 0.62 15.02 6.52
N MET A 30 0.12 13.91 5.98
CA MET A 30 -0.69 13.89 4.75
C MET A 30 -2.20 13.85 5.05
N GLY A 31 -2.58 14.24 6.27
CA GLY A 31 -3.95 14.32 6.74
C GLY A 31 -4.43 13.06 7.41
N ARG A 32 -5.71 13.07 7.83
CA ARG A 32 -6.30 12.08 8.74
C ARG A 32 -6.23 10.62 8.24
N ALA A 33 -6.13 10.42 6.93
CA ALA A 33 -6.03 9.09 6.31
C ALA A 33 -4.60 8.52 6.33
N LEU A 34 -3.57 9.37 6.36
CA LEU A 34 -2.16 9.02 6.30
C LEU A 34 -1.38 9.87 7.33
N PRO A 35 -1.53 9.56 8.63
CA PRO A 35 -0.76 10.22 9.67
C PRO A 35 0.73 9.91 9.50
N PRO A 36 1.63 10.78 10.03
CA PRO A 36 3.06 10.56 9.96
C PRO A 36 3.46 9.18 10.51
N ARG A 37 4.32 8.47 9.78
CA ARG A 37 4.89 7.18 10.16
C ARG A 37 6.39 7.23 10.21
N HIS A 38 6.93 6.64 11.27
CA HIS A 38 8.36 6.49 11.44
C HIS A 38 8.85 5.20 10.75
N ILE A 39 9.59 5.34 9.66
CA ILE A 39 10.15 4.21 8.91
C ILE A 39 11.44 3.75 9.56
N GLN A 40 11.42 2.53 10.12
CA GLN A 40 12.54 1.92 10.82
C GLN A 40 13.68 1.53 9.85
N ALA A 41 14.86 1.23 10.39
CA ALA A 41 16.05 0.94 9.59
C ALA A 41 15.95 -0.40 8.84
N ASP A 42 15.20 -1.34 9.40
CA ASP A 42 14.91 -2.69 8.88
C ASP A 42 13.71 -2.74 7.93
N MET A 43 13.07 -1.60 7.67
CA MET A 43 11.96 -1.48 6.72
C MET A 43 12.45 -1.06 5.33
N LEU A 44 11.83 -1.65 4.30
CA LEU A 44 12.03 -1.31 2.89
C LEU A 44 10.70 -0.81 2.31
N CYS A 45 10.78 0.22 1.48
CA CYS A 45 9.61 0.77 0.79
C CYS A 45 9.67 0.40 -0.70
N ALA A 46 8.54 0.05 -1.29
CA ALA A 46 8.44 -0.22 -2.71
C ALA A 46 7.22 0.49 -3.31
N GLY A 47 7.39 1.08 -4.49
CA GLY A 47 6.33 1.84 -5.15
C GLY A 47 6.79 3.15 -5.77
N TYR A 48 5.83 3.91 -6.27
CA TYR A 48 6.06 5.17 -6.97
C TYR A 48 5.58 6.34 -6.13
N ALA A 49 6.44 7.34 -5.92
CA ALA A 49 6.12 8.52 -5.12
C ALA A 49 4.91 9.32 -5.64
N GLN A 50 4.59 9.19 -6.92
CA GLN A 50 3.45 9.86 -7.56
C GLN A 50 2.10 9.20 -7.28
N GLY A 51 2.07 8.06 -6.57
CA GLY A 51 0.84 7.28 -6.36
C GLY A 51 0.41 6.60 -7.65
N ARG A 52 0.85 5.35 -7.86
CA ARG A 52 0.46 4.55 -9.03
C ARG A 52 -0.14 3.22 -8.58
N LYS A 53 0.44 2.12 -9.06
CA LYS A 53 0.08 0.79 -8.63
C LYS A 53 0.68 0.55 -7.25
N ASP A 54 -0.13 0.00 -6.34
CA ASP A 54 0.22 -0.17 -4.94
C ASP A 54 -0.50 -1.39 -4.36
N THR A 55 0.00 -1.86 -3.23
CA THR A 55 -0.66 -2.89 -2.44
C THR A 55 -1.90 -2.31 -1.77
N CYS A 56 -3.00 -3.06 -1.76
CA CYS A 56 -4.18 -2.69 -1.00
C CYS A 56 -4.60 -3.85 -0.11
N LYS A 57 -5.12 -3.52 1.08
CA LYS A 57 -5.64 -4.53 1.99
C LYS A 57 -6.82 -5.24 1.31
N VAL A 58 -6.65 -6.52 1.02
CA VAL A 58 -7.75 -7.34 0.52
C VAL A 58 -8.80 -7.47 1.62
N ARG A 59 -9.97 -6.87 1.42
CA ARG A 59 -11.14 -7.13 2.27
C ARG A 59 -11.67 -8.53 1.93
N ALA A 60 -11.63 -9.44 2.90
CA ALA A 60 -12.37 -10.69 2.83
C ALA A 60 -13.87 -10.37 2.99
N GLY A 61 -14.64 -10.45 1.91
CA GLY A 61 -16.08 -10.17 1.89
C GLY A 61 -16.63 -10.19 0.46
N PRO A 62 -17.93 -10.51 0.25
CA PRO A 62 -18.51 -10.61 -1.08
C PRO A 62 -18.75 -9.19 -1.61
N GLY A 63 -18.02 -8.81 -2.66
CA GLY A 63 -18.17 -7.51 -3.34
C GLY A 63 -17.01 -6.52 -3.20
N GLY A 64 -15.84 -6.95 -2.68
CA GLY A 64 -14.68 -6.09 -2.56
C GLY A 64 -14.00 -5.76 -3.90
N ALA A 65 -14.56 -4.83 -4.67
CA ALA A 65 -13.82 -4.08 -5.67
C ALA A 65 -12.69 -3.32 -4.96
N GLY A 66 -11.46 -3.83 -5.07
CA GLY A 66 -10.27 -3.13 -4.61
C GLY A 66 -10.08 -1.89 -5.47
N ARG A 67 -10.68 -0.78 -5.07
CA ARG A 67 -10.22 0.54 -5.53
C ARG A 67 -8.77 0.65 -5.06
N GLY A 68 -7.84 0.75 -6.02
CA GLY A 68 -6.44 1.03 -5.73
C GLY A 68 -6.37 2.31 -4.91
N GLY A 69 -6.19 2.17 -3.60
CA GLY A 69 -5.84 3.26 -2.73
C GLY A 69 -4.33 3.43 -2.79
N ALA A 70 -3.87 4.66 -3.04
CA ALA A 70 -2.50 5.05 -2.76
C ALA A 70 -2.27 4.83 -1.25
N GLY A 71 -1.59 3.75 -0.93
CA GLY A 71 -1.53 3.23 0.43
C GLY A 71 -0.28 2.39 0.53
N GLY A 72 0.86 3.02 0.29
CA GLY A 72 2.12 2.32 0.34
C GLY A 72 2.30 1.83 1.77
N HIS A 73 2.52 0.53 1.89
CA HIS A 73 2.88 -0.06 3.15
C HIS A 73 4.38 0.14 3.29
N ALA A 74 4.74 0.99 4.25
CA ALA A 74 6.06 1.06 4.82
C ALA A 74 6.02 0.38 6.19
#